data_AF-A0A7J4YLD4-F1
#
_entry.id   AF-A0A7J4YLD4-F1
#
_cell.length_a   1.000
_cell.length_b   1.000
_cell.length_c   1.000
_cell.angle_alpha   90.00
_cell.angle_beta   90.00
_cell.angle_gamma   90.00
#
_symmetry.space_group_name_H-M   'P 1'
#
loop_
_entity.id
_entity.type
_entity.pdbx_description
1 polymer ?
#
loop_
_entity_poly.entity_id
_entity_poly.type
_entity_poly.pdbx_seq_one_letter_code
_entity_poly.pdbx_strand_id
1 'polypeptide(L)'
;MRKIHSLLVAACLLAASCNREEIQPETDKAGMYHITVAVTGTSPKGSVHIYNLDGVKFRNERTGTSAFSVDETFTDKVEYSTEKPVSQITVQGILYSKENATITLQVKKDGESVFNQSKQLEAVPGIDNTVDLVYSTVK
;
A
#
# COMPACT_ATOMS: atom_id res chain seq x y z
N MET A 1 -47.82 -12.51 42.11
CA MET A 1 -46.45 -12.79 41.65
C MET A 1 -45.99 -11.66 40.73
N ARG A 2 -45.06 -10.80 41.19
CA ARG A 2 -44.46 -9.72 40.39
C ARG A 2 -43.30 -10.31 39.59
N LYS A 3 -43.36 -10.28 38.25
CA LYS A 3 -42.23 -10.66 37.39
C LYS A 3 -41.44 -9.40 37.04
N ILE A 4 -40.22 -9.31 37.56
CA ILE A 4 -39.31 -8.18 37.37
C ILE A 4 -38.61 -8.36 36.02
N HIS A 5 -38.53 -7.25 35.30
CA HIS A 5 -38.09 -7.14 33.92
C HIS A 5 -36.57 -7.37 33.80
N SER A 6 -36.13 -8.09 32.77
CA SER A 6 -34.74 -8.06 32.29
C SER A 6 -34.74 -7.59 30.85
N LEU A 7 -34.48 -6.30 30.66
CA LEU A 7 -34.16 -5.71 29.36
C LEU A 7 -32.66 -5.91 29.12
N LEU A 8 -32.33 -6.87 28.25
CA LEU A 8 -30.98 -7.04 27.72
C LEU A 8 -30.81 -6.07 26.54
N VAL A 9 -30.09 -4.97 26.75
CA VAL A 9 -29.73 -4.05 25.65
C VAL A 9 -28.47 -4.59 24.99
N ALA A 10 -28.64 -5.30 23.88
CA ALA A 10 -27.55 -5.67 22.98
C ALA A 10 -27.27 -4.49 22.04
N ALA A 11 -26.26 -3.67 22.36
CA ALA A 11 -25.75 -2.65 21.45
C ALA A 11 -24.87 -3.32 20.38
N CYS A 12 -25.47 -3.74 19.26
CA CYS A 12 -24.72 -4.08 18.06
C CYS A 12 -24.26 -2.77 17.39
N LEU A 13 -23.01 -2.38 17.63
CA LEU A 13 -22.33 -1.38 16.80
C LEU A 13 -22.07 -2.03 15.43
N LEU A 14 -23.02 -1.89 14.52
CA LEU A 14 -22.81 -2.14 13.10
C LEU A 14 -21.84 -1.06 12.59
N ALA A 15 -20.56 -1.41 12.47
CA ALA A 15 -19.65 -0.64 11.66
C ALA A 15 -20.12 -0.76 10.21
N ALA A 16 -20.88 0.23 9.75
CA ALA A 16 -21.18 0.42 8.35
C ALA A 16 -19.83 0.54 7.61
N SER A 17 -19.44 -0.52 6.92
CA SER A 17 -18.40 -0.48 5.89
C SER A 17 -18.98 0.31 4.73
N CYS A 18 -19.03 1.64 4.90
CA CYS A 18 -19.14 2.55 3.79
C CYS A 18 -17.77 2.53 3.12
N ASN A 19 -17.74 2.23 1.82
CA ASN A 19 -16.60 2.46 0.95
C ASN A 19 -16.12 3.90 1.19
N ARG A 20 -15.06 4.05 1.99
CA ARG A 20 -14.47 5.33 2.29
C ARG A 20 -13.62 5.63 1.08
N GLU A 21 -14.10 6.52 0.21
CA GLU A 21 -13.17 7.28 -0.64
C GLU A 21 -12.18 7.92 0.33
N GLU A 22 -11.00 7.32 0.40
CA GLU A 22 -9.93 7.71 1.29
C GLU A 22 -9.46 9.08 0.82
N ILE A 23 -9.94 10.13 1.49
CA ILE A 23 -9.49 11.49 1.30
C ILE A 23 -7.99 11.47 1.56
N GLN A 24 -7.21 11.49 0.48
CA GLN A 24 -5.76 11.62 0.56
C GLN A 24 -5.46 12.90 1.35
N PRO A 25 -4.70 12.85 2.45
CA PRO A 25 -4.38 14.05 3.19
C PRO A 25 -3.64 15.04 2.28
N GLU A 26 -4.10 16.30 2.26
CA GLU A 26 -3.41 17.38 1.57
C GLU A 26 -1.99 17.49 2.12
N THR A 27 -1.03 17.14 1.28
CA THR A 27 0.37 16.95 1.65
C THR A 27 1.26 17.96 0.94
N ASP A 28 0.85 19.23 0.89
CA ASP A 28 1.59 20.30 0.20
C ASP A 28 2.98 20.58 0.81
N LYS A 29 3.29 20.06 2.01
CA LYS A 29 4.65 20.15 2.60
C LYS A 29 5.49 18.93 2.23
N ALA A 30 6.73 19.13 1.79
CA ALA A 30 7.66 18.03 1.56
C ALA A 30 7.93 17.22 2.85
N GLY A 31 8.08 15.90 2.72
CA GLY A 31 8.37 15.00 3.84
C GLY A 31 9.20 13.78 3.43
N MET A 32 9.80 13.11 4.40
CA MET A 32 10.57 11.88 4.19
C MET A 32 9.63 10.70 3.97
N TYR A 33 9.77 9.97 2.86
CA TYR A 33 8.92 8.82 2.58
C TYR A 33 9.63 7.50 2.94
N HIS A 34 8.86 6.56 3.47
CA HIS A 34 9.23 5.15 3.59
C HIS A 34 8.14 4.30 2.95
N ILE A 35 8.55 3.43 2.03
CA ILE A 35 7.69 2.70 1.11
C ILE A 35 7.97 1.23 1.30
N THR A 36 6.92 0.45 1.52
CA THR A 36 6.98 -1.01 1.59
C THR A 36 5.99 -1.59 0.60
N VAL A 37 6.48 -2.43 -0.31
CA VAL A 37 5.62 -3.22 -1.20
C VAL A 37 5.90 -4.69 -0.95
N ALA A 38 4.85 -5.45 -0.66
CA ALA A 38 4.94 -6.87 -0.38
C ALA A 38 3.94 -7.65 -1.22
N VAL A 39 4.32 -8.84 -1.65
CA VAL A 39 3.45 -9.81 -2.32
C VAL A 39 3.48 -11.13 -1.55
N THR A 40 2.31 -11.77 -1.44
CA THR A 40 2.17 -13.09 -0.80
C THR A 40 1.30 -14.01 -1.65
N GLY A 41 1.48 -15.32 -1.54
CA GLY A 41 0.78 -16.34 -2.34
C GLY A 41 1.73 -17.44 -2.82
N THR A 42 1.26 -18.32 -3.69
CA THR A 42 2.10 -19.33 -4.33
C THR A 42 2.85 -18.75 -5.52
N SER A 43 4.18 -18.66 -5.42
CA SER A 43 5.06 -18.16 -6.49
C SER A 43 4.65 -16.80 -7.10
N PRO A 44 4.28 -15.77 -6.31
CA PRO A 44 3.91 -14.47 -6.85
C PRO A 44 5.13 -13.76 -7.43
N LYS A 45 4.88 -12.87 -8.39
CA LYS A 45 5.88 -11.91 -8.86
C LYS A 45 5.35 -10.49 -8.64
N GLY A 46 6.09 -9.70 -7.88
CA GLY A 46 5.86 -8.27 -7.71
C GLY A 46 6.65 -7.45 -8.72
N SER A 47 6.15 -6.27 -9.04
CA SER A 47 6.89 -5.18 -9.69
C SER A 47 6.59 -3.88 -8.98
N VAL A 48 7.57 -3.00 -8.87
CA VAL A 48 7.41 -1.69 -8.24
C VAL A 48 7.94 -0.60 -9.17
N HIS A 49 7.15 0.46 -9.31
CA HIS A 49 7.52 1.67 -10.02
C HIS A 49 7.43 2.86 -9.07
N ILE A 50 8.54 3.58 -8.88
CA ILE A 50 8.62 4.71 -7.95
C ILE A 50 9.33 5.88 -8.62
N TYR A 51 8.73 7.06 -8.56
CA TYR A 51 9.39 8.31 -8.94
C TYR A 51 8.91 9.47 -8.08
N ASN A 52 9.72 10.53 -8.02
CA ASN A 52 9.33 11.83 -7.47
C ASN A 52 9.74 12.96 -8.41
N LEU A 53 9.08 14.10 -8.29
CA LEU A 53 9.33 15.27 -9.14
C LEU A 53 10.39 16.22 -8.58
N ASP A 54 10.88 15.97 -7.37
CA ASP A 54 11.90 16.80 -6.69
C ASP A 54 13.35 16.37 -7.00
N GLY A 55 13.55 15.34 -7.82
CA GLY A 55 14.88 14.83 -8.18
C GLY A 55 15.63 14.19 -7.01
N VAL A 56 14.92 13.75 -5.98
CA VAL A 56 15.48 13.07 -4.81
C VAL A 56 15.68 11.59 -5.12
N LYS A 57 16.77 10.97 -4.64
CA LYS A 57 16.96 9.54 -4.81
C LYS A 57 16.16 8.72 -3.79
N PHE A 58 15.81 7.52 -4.18
CA PHE A 58 15.30 6.48 -3.30
C PHE A 58 16.43 5.54 -2.94
N ARG A 59 16.67 5.34 -1.65
CA ARG A 59 17.57 4.32 -1.13
C ARG A 59 16.80 3.03 -0.92
N ASN A 60 17.28 1.94 -1.49
CA ASN A 60 16.78 0.58 -1.22
C ASN A 60 17.27 0.15 0.17
N GLU A 61 16.36 -0.14 1.10
CA GLU A 61 16.72 -0.40 2.50
C GLU A 61 17.47 -1.73 2.70
N ARG A 62 17.28 -2.69 1.79
CA ARG A 62 17.97 -3.98 1.84
C ARG A 62 19.40 -3.91 1.33
N THR A 63 19.64 -3.18 0.24
CA THR A 63 20.94 -3.15 -0.44
C THR A 63 21.77 -1.91 -0.15
N GLY A 64 21.11 -0.84 0.33
CA GLY A 64 21.72 0.48 0.52
C GLY A 64 22.01 1.24 -0.78
N THR A 65 21.65 0.69 -1.94
CA THR A 65 21.83 1.35 -3.25
C THR A 65 20.76 2.41 -3.47
N SER A 66 21.10 3.47 -4.22
CA SER A 66 20.19 4.59 -4.45
C SER A 66 20.01 4.91 -5.93
N ALA A 67 18.79 5.20 -6.33
CA ALA A 67 18.43 5.55 -7.70
C ALA A 67 17.41 6.71 -7.73
N PHE A 68 17.39 7.49 -8.81
CA PHE A 68 16.42 8.60 -8.96
C PHE A 68 14.98 8.13 -9.18
N SER A 69 14.83 6.92 -9.72
CA SER A 69 13.56 6.22 -9.87
C SER A 69 13.81 4.73 -9.65
N VAL A 70 12.75 4.01 -9.33
CA VAL A 70 12.77 2.55 -9.16
C VAL A 70 11.85 1.94 -10.19
N ASP A 71 12.34 0.93 -10.90
CA ASP A 71 11.59 0.06 -11.79
C ASP A 71 12.22 -1.33 -11.70
N GLU A 72 11.68 -2.17 -10.82
CA GLU A 72 12.23 -3.51 -10.58
C GLU A 72 11.16 -4.54 -10.20
N THR A 73 11.55 -5.81 -10.31
CA THR A 73 10.71 -6.96 -9.94
C THR A 73 11.22 -7.65 -8.69
N PHE A 74 10.31 -8.21 -7.88
CA PHE A 74 10.63 -8.89 -6.62
C PHE A 74 9.66 -10.06 -6.37
N THR A 75 9.94 -10.91 -5.37
CA THR A 75 9.14 -12.13 -5.09
C THR A 75 8.55 -12.19 -3.67
N ASP A 76 8.93 -11.25 -2.80
CA ASP A 76 8.45 -11.20 -1.41
C ASP A 76 8.18 -9.73 -1.04
N LYS A 77 9.22 -9.00 -0.67
CA LYS A 77 9.10 -7.60 -0.22
C LYS A 77 10.24 -6.73 -0.72
N VAL A 78 9.93 -5.48 -1.01
CA VAL A 78 10.89 -4.40 -1.24
C VAL A 78 10.57 -3.19 -0.38
N GLU A 79 11.63 -2.50 0.06
CA GLU A 79 11.55 -1.35 0.97
C GLU A 79 12.46 -0.24 0.46
N TYR A 80 11.92 0.99 0.39
CA TYR A 80 12.65 2.17 -0.05
C TYR A 80 12.37 3.35 0.86
N SER A 81 13.36 4.23 0.98
CA SER A 81 13.19 5.54 1.58
C SER A 81 13.71 6.64 0.67
N THR A 82 13.08 7.82 0.70
CA THR A 82 13.67 9.00 0.05
C THR A 82 14.92 9.42 0.82
N GLU A 83 15.96 9.88 0.14
CA GLU A 83 17.17 10.38 0.80
C GLU A 83 16.99 11.79 1.38
N LYS A 84 15.97 12.52 0.93
CA LYS A 84 15.59 13.89 1.36
C LYS A 84 14.06 14.04 1.35
N PRO A 85 13.51 15.11 1.95
CA PRO A 85 12.07 15.37 1.88
C PRO A 85 11.60 15.59 0.43
N VAL A 86 10.44 15.01 0.10
CA VAL A 86 9.79 15.06 -1.21
C VAL A 86 8.36 15.61 -1.05
N SER A 87 7.94 16.46 -1.95
CA SER A 87 6.59 17.03 -2.05
C SER A 87 5.67 16.18 -2.94
N GLN A 88 6.21 15.67 -4.05
CA GLN A 88 5.45 14.99 -5.09
C GLN A 88 6.06 13.63 -5.42
N ILE A 89 5.31 12.57 -5.12
CA ILE A 89 5.74 11.18 -5.29
C ILE A 89 4.63 10.33 -5.91
N THR A 90 5.02 9.36 -6.71
CA THR A 90 4.16 8.28 -7.16
C THR A 90 4.81 6.94 -6.84
N VAL A 91 4.01 6.02 -6.31
CA VAL A 91 4.38 4.64 -5.98
C VAL A 91 3.32 3.74 -6.57
N GLN A 92 3.71 2.82 -7.45
CA GLN A 92 2.85 1.76 -7.95
C GLN A 92 3.46 0.41 -7.61
N GLY A 93 2.68 -0.45 -6.96
CA GLY A 93 2.98 -1.86 -6.81
C GLY A 93 2.07 -2.68 -7.72
N ILE A 94 2.64 -3.62 -8.47
CA ILE A 94 1.91 -4.53 -9.35
C ILE A 94 2.22 -5.97 -8.92
N LEU A 95 1.19 -6.78 -8.78
CA LEU A 95 1.29 -8.21 -8.54
C LEU A 95 0.88 -8.97 -9.79
N TYR A 96 1.69 -9.96 -10.14
CA TYR A 96 1.47 -10.95 -11.18
C TYR A 96 1.39 -12.33 -10.53
N SER A 97 0.36 -13.11 -10.86
CA SER A 97 0.23 -14.48 -10.35
C SER A 97 -0.70 -15.34 -11.22
N LYS A 98 -0.45 -16.66 -11.21
CA LYS A 98 -1.34 -17.69 -11.78
C LYS A 98 -2.28 -18.31 -10.73
N GLU A 99 -2.02 -18.03 -9.46
CA GLU A 99 -2.81 -18.47 -8.30
C GLU A 99 -3.25 -17.25 -7.48
N ASN A 100 -4.17 -17.47 -6.54
CA ASN A 100 -4.59 -16.42 -5.62
C ASN A 100 -3.36 -15.89 -4.84
N ALA A 101 -3.23 -14.58 -4.85
CA ALA A 101 -2.11 -13.87 -4.26
C ALA A 101 -2.56 -12.49 -3.79
N THR A 102 -1.80 -11.87 -2.91
CA THR A 102 -2.13 -10.57 -2.34
C THR A 102 -0.95 -9.62 -2.48
N ILE A 103 -1.24 -8.38 -2.87
CA ILE A 103 -0.28 -7.28 -2.78
C ILE A 103 -0.65 -6.36 -1.63
N THR A 104 0.35 -5.87 -0.92
CA THR A 104 0.24 -4.84 0.10
C THR A 104 1.16 -3.68 -0.26
N LEU A 105 0.63 -2.46 -0.26
CA LEU A 105 1.39 -1.23 -0.41
C LEU A 105 1.20 -0.37 0.84
N GLN A 106 2.30 -0.09 1.52
CA GLN A 106 2.36 0.81 2.66
C GLN A 106 3.28 1.99 2.34
N VAL A 107 2.79 3.20 2.59
CA VAL A 107 3.55 4.43 2.45
C VAL A 107 3.44 5.22 3.74
N LYS A 108 4.59 5.53 4.33
CA LYS A 108 4.71 6.44 5.47
C LYS A 108 5.38 7.73 5.02
N LYS A 109 4.91 8.85 5.54
CA LYS A 109 5.51 10.18 5.41
C LYS A 109 5.86 10.69 6.80
N ASP A 110 7.13 11.02 7.02
CA ASP A 110 7.66 11.48 8.31
C ASP A 110 7.31 10.54 9.49
N GLY A 111 7.23 9.23 9.20
CA GLY A 111 6.86 8.19 10.16
C GLY A 111 5.36 7.91 10.28
N GLU A 112 4.50 8.78 9.77
CA GLU A 112 3.04 8.61 9.79
C GLU A 112 2.54 7.85 8.56
N SER A 113 1.59 6.93 8.75
CA SER A 113 0.99 6.18 7.64
C SER A 113 0.09 7.10 6.80
N VAL A 114 0.42 7.29 5.53
CA VAL A 114 -0.37 8.07 4.57
C VAL A 114 -1.06 7.20 3.52
N PHE A 115 -0.67 5.94 3.42
CA PHE A 115 -1.33 4.93 2.60
C PHE A 115 -1.05 3.53 3.17
N ASN A 116 -2.07 2.71 3.32
CA ASN A 116 -1.90 1.31 3.74
C ASN A 116 -3.06 0.50 3.17
N GLN A 117 -2.83 -0.10 2.01
CA GLN A 117 -3.84 -0.91 1.33
C GLN A 117 -3.29 -2.28 0.97
N SER A 118 -4.20 -3.26 0.94
CA SER A 118 -3.94 -4.59 0.42
C SER A 118 -5.02 -4.95 -0.58
N LYS A 119 -4.64 -5.68 -1.63
CA LYS A 119 -5.56 -6.10 -2.68
C LYS A 119 -5.27 -7.54 -3.06
N GLN A 120 -6.30 -8.36 -3.02
CA GLN A 120 -6.24 -9.74 -3.45
C GLN A 120 -6.42 -9.82 -4.96
N LEU A 121 -5.59 -10.65 -5.58
CA LEU A 121 -5.76 -11.14 -6.93
C LEU A 121 -6.54 -12.45 -6.84
N GLU A 122 -7.71 -12.48 -7.47
CA GLU A 122 -8.47 -13.70 -7.69
C GLU A 122 -8.05 -14.26 -9.05
N ALA A 123 -7.34 -15.38 -9.06
CA ALA A 123 -6.76 -15.91 -10.28
C ALA A 123 -7.79 -16.67 -11.10
N VAL A 124 -7.81 -16.39 -12.41
CA VAL A 124 -8.37 -17.32 -13.39
C VAL A 124 -7.31 -18.38 -13.70
N PRO A 125 -7.59 -19.68 -13.46
CA PRO A 125 -6.61 -20.73 -13.68
C PRO A 125 -6.05 -20.75 -15.11
N GLY A 126 -4.73 -20.89 -15.23
CA GLY A 126 -4.05 -21.08 -16.52
C GLY A 126 -3.65 -19.80 -17.26
N ILE A 127 -3.99 -18.61 -16.75
CA ILE A 127 -3.52 -17.32 -17.28
C ILE A 127 -2.76 -16.51 -16.23
N ASP A 128 -1.85 -15.65 -16.68
CA ASP A 128 -1.21 -14.67 -15.81
C ASP A 128 -2.22 -13.56 -15.51
N ASN A 129 -2.57 -13.40 -14.23
CA ASN A 129 -3.45 -12.35 -13.76
C ASN A 129 -2.61 -11.24 -13.16
N THR A 130 -3.16 -10.02 -13.14
CA THR A 130 -2.50 -8.86 -12.53
C THR A 130 -3.43 -8.02 -11.69
N VAL A 131 -2.88 -7.44 -10.64
CA VAL A 131 -3.56 -6.41 -9.85
C VAL A 131 -2.56 -5.39 -9.34
N ASP A 132 -2.96 -4.13 -9.24
CA ASP A 132 -2.12 -3.05 -8.78
C ASP A 132 -2.73 -2.23 -7.64
N LEU A 133 -1.83 -1.53 -6.93
CA LEU A 133 -2.09 -0.48 -5.96
C LEU A 133 -1.23 0.73 -6.32
N VAL A 134 -1.84 1.91 -6.29
CA VAL A 134 -1.17 3.18 -6.61
C VAL A 134 -1.39 4.17 -5.48
N TYR A 135 -0.29 4.77 -5.04
CA TYR A 135 -0.29 5.99 -4.22
C TYR A 135 0.39 7.10 -5.02
N SER A 136 -0.28 8.24 -5.19
CA SER A 136 0.29 9.40 -5.87
C SER A 136 -0.13 10.68 -5.16
N THR A 137 0.81 11.61 -4.99
CA THR A 137 0.55 13.00 -4.59
C THR A 137 0.69 13.99 -5.75
N VAL A 138 1.02 13.49 -6.95
CA VAL A 138 1.02 14.27 -8.20
C VAL A 138 -0.44 14.52 -8.60
N LYS A 139 -0.80 15.79 -8.77
CA LYS A 139 -2.13 16.25 -9.21
C LYS A 139 -2.22 16.35 -10.73
#